data_AF-A0A7X4GSW0-F1
#
_entry.id   AF-A0A7X4GSW0-F1
#
_cell.length_a   1.000
_cell.length_b   1.000
_cell.length_c   1.000
_cell.angle_alpha   90.00
_cell.angle_beta   90.00
_cell.angle_gamma   90.00
#
_symmetry.space_group_name_H-M   'P 1'
#
loop_
_entity.id
_entity.type
_entity.pdbx_description
1 polymer ?
#
loop_
_entity_poly.entity_id
_entity_poly.type
_entity_poly.pdbx_seq_one_letter_code
_entity_poly.pdbx_strand_id
1 'polypeptide(L)'
;MHDLDEIQQSGAVASLEWLGASAALKPDEVMRILQDVACCAPGSSITFDYALATFQPQMLEHMLSQFGFRHVEHGAAAAGLGLIKATV
;
A
#
# COMPACT_ATOMS: atom_id res chain seq x y z
N MET A 1 8.84 20.77 -28.67
CA MET A 1 9.88 19.88 -28.09
C MET A 1 9.77 20.10 -26.59
N HIS A 2 8.71 19.54 -25.99
CA HIS A 2 8.77 18.39 -25.06
C HIS A 2 9.72 18.62 -23.86
N ASP A 3 9.47 19.67 -23.10
CA ASP A 3 9.98 19.90 -21.72
C ASP A 3 9.07 19.19 -20.68
N LEU A 4 8.72 17.92 -20.94
CA LEU A 4 7.89 17.12 -20.03
C LEU A 4 8.60 15.84 -19.55
N ASP A 5 9.84 15.60 -19.98
CA ASP A 5 10.64 14.43 -19.60
C ASP A 5 11.54 14.68 -18.37
N GLU A 6 11.58 15.91 -17.83
CA GLU A 6 12.42 16.25 -16.67
C GLU A 6 11.76 15.97 -15.30
N ILE A 7 10.58 15.35 -15.29
CA ILE A 7 10.00 14.73 -14.08
C ILE A 7 10.12 13.20 -14.16
N GLN A 8 11.17 12.69 -14.82
CA GLN A 8 11.35 11.26 -15.03
C GLN A 8 12.50 10.67 -14.20
N GLN A 9 12.86 11.24 -13.04
CA GLN A 9 13.94 10.64 -12.24
C GLN A 9 14.04 11.05 -10.77
N SER A 10 12.95 11.42 -10.10
CA SER A 10 12.98 11.32 -8.65
C SER A 10 12.85 9.84 -8.30
N GLY A 11 13.96 9.12 -8.22
CA GLY A 11 14.07 7.82 -7.54
C GLY A 11 13.79 7.92 -6.04
N ALA A 12 12.96 8.87 -5.64
CA ALA A 12 12.47 9.05 -4.29
C ALA A 12 11.43 7.95 -4.06
N VAL A 13 11.77 7.04 -3.17
CA VAL A 13 10.83 6.10 -2.58
C VAL A 13 9.63 6.86 -2.02
N ALA A 14 8.44 6.50 -2.49
CA ALA A 14 7.20 7.06 -1.98
C ALA A 14 6.84 6.35 -0.67
N SER A 15 6.58 7.09 0.39
CA SER A 15 6.02 6.55 1.62
C SER A 15 4.60 7.09 1.77
N LEU A 16 3.61 6.24 1.54
CA LEU A 16 2.21 6.55 1.78
C LEU A 16 1.78 6.02 3.14
N GLU A 17 1.09 6.86 3.90
CA GLU A 17 0.44 6.48 5.14
C GLU A 17 -1.07 6.73 5.00
N TRP A 18 -1.84 5.66 5.10
CA TRP A 18 -3.28 5.63 4.92
C TRP A 18 -3.94 5.06 6.16
N LEU A 19 -4.04 5.88 7.20
CA LEU A 19 -4.60 5.50 8.50
C LEU A 19 -6.01 6.09 8.70
N GLY A 20 -6.94 5.28 9.21
CA GLY A 20 -8.30 5.67 9.59
C GLY A 20 -9.33 5.69 8.44
N ALA A 21 -8.95 5.32 7.22
CA ALA A 21 -9.83 5.41 6.04
C ALA A 21 -10.11 4.06 5.36
N SER A 22 -9.55 2.96 5.84
CA SER A 22 -9.83 1.61 5.32
C SER A 22 -11.29 1.17 5.54
N ALA A 23 -11.93 1.69 6.59
CA ALA A 23 -13.34 1.44 6.87
C ALA A 23 -14.30 2.15 5.91
N ALA A 24 -13.82 3.16 5.16
CA ALA A 24 -14.65 3.99 4.28
C ALA A 24 -14.50 3.64 2.79
N LEU A 25 -13.46 2.91 2.41
CA LEU A 25 -13.11 2.68 1.01
C LEU A 25 -13.64 1.35 0.50
N LYS A 26 -14.04 1.37 -0.77
CA LYS A 26 -14.42 0.15 -1.47
C LYS A 26 -13.17 -0.67 -1.81
N PRO A 27 -13.28 -2.01 -1.91
CA PRO A 27 -12.16 -2.87 -2.30
C PRO A 27 -11.48 -2.42 -3.60
N ASP A 28 -12.25 -1.93 -4.58
CA ASP A 28 -11.75 -1.45 -5.86
C ASP A 28 -10.82 -0.23 -5.72
N GLU A 29 -11.13 0.68 -4.79
CA GLU A 29 -10.29 1.86 -4.54
C GLU A 29 -8.97 1.44 -3.91
N VAL A 30 -9.01 0.54 -2.92
CA VAL A 30 -7.81 -0.03 -2.27
C VAL A 30 -6.91 -0.68 -3.31
N MET A 31 -7.46 -1.51 -4.21
CA MET A 31 -6.69 -2.14 -5.27
C MET A 31 -6.00 -1.12 -6.19
N ARG A 32 -6.70 -0.04 -6.55
CA ARG A 32 -6.14 1.01 -7.40
C ARG A 32 -4.96 1.71 -6.73
N ILE A 33 -5.06 2.00 -5.43
CA ILE A 33 -3.99 2.64 -4.65
C ILE A 33 -2.79 1.71 -4.53
N LEU A 34 -3.02 0.42 -4.21
CA LEU A 34 -1.95 -0.57 -4.13
C LEU A 34 -1.21 -0.72 -5.46
N GLN A 35 -1.95 -0.70 -6.57
CA GLN A 35 -1.37 -0.73 -7.91
C GLN A 35 -0.55 0.53 -8.23
N ASP A 36 -1.03 1.71 -7.83
CA ASP A 36 -0.32 2.98 -8.03
C ASP A 36 1.02 3.00 -7.27
N VAL A 37 1.01 2.55 -6.01
CA VAL A 37 2.24 2.40 -5.19
C VAL A 37 3.16 1.33 -5.77
N ALA A 38 2.62 0.20 -6.24
CA ALA A 38 3.40 -0.85 -6.89
C ALA A 38 4.10 -0.38 -8.17
N CYS A 39 3.53 0.61 -8.86
CA CYS A 39 4.15 1.24 -10.03
C CYS A 39 5.19 2.31 -9.67
N CYS A 40 5.32 2.70 -8.39
CA CYS A 40 6.35 3.64 -7.95
C CYS A 40 7.76 2.99 -7.94
N ALA A 41 8.77 3.80 -7.65
CA ALA A 41 10.16 3.33 -7.57
C ALA A 41 10.31 2.19 -6.52
N PRO A 42 11.17 1.20 -6.76
CA PRO A 42 11.49 0.15 -5.78
C PRO A 42 11.90 0.75 -4.43
N GLY A 43 11.41 0.18 -3.34
CA GLY A 43 11.55 0.69 -1.98
C GLY A 43 10.41 1.63 -1.54
N SER A 44 9.47 1.95 -2.43
CA SER A 44 8.24 2.65 -2.05
C SER A 44 7.43 1.79 -1.10
N SER A 45 6.83 2.41 -0.09
CA SER A 45 6.06 1.73 0.93
C SER A 45 4.69 2.36 1.13
N ILE A 46 3.72 1.54 1.50
CA ILE A 46 2.39 1.96 1.91
C ILE A 46 2.06 1.34 3.26
N THR A 47 1.58 2.16 4.19
CA THR A 47 1.10 1.73 5.50
C THR A 47 -0.40 2.00 5.59
N PHE A 48 -1.20 0.99 5.94
CA PHE A 48 -2.65 1.16 6.10
C PHE A 48 -3.22 0.28 7.20
N ASP A 49 -4.31 0.73 7.83
CA ASP A 49 -5.09 -0.09 8.75
C ASP A 49 -6.10 -0.96 8.01
N TYR A 50 -6.54 -2.07 8.62
CA TYR A 50 -7.58 -2.93 8.07
C TYR A 50 -8.39 -3.57 9.19
N ALA A 51 -9.67 -3.84 8.93
CA ALA A 51 -10.50 -4.56 9.88
C ALA A 51 -10.13 -6.05 9.92
N LEU A 52 -9.64 -6.53 11.07
CA LEU A 52 -9.29 -7.94 11.29
C LEU A 52 -10.51 -8.87 11.13
N ALA A 53 -11.71 -8.33 11.34
CA ALA A 53 -12.96 -9.04 11.13
C ALA A 53 -13.29 -9.27 9.64
N THR A 54 -12.76 -8.44 8.73
CA THR A 54 -13.07 -8.48 7.29
C THR A 54 -11.94 -9.14 6.50
N PHE A 55 -10.69 -8.83 6.82
CA PHE A 55 -9.53 -9.34 6.10
C PHE A 55 -8.63 -10.16 7.01
N GLN A 56 -8.33 -11.38 6.59
CA GLN A 56 -7.29 -12.20 7.22
C GLN A 56 -5.91 -11.70 6.77
N PRO A 57 -4.91 -11.60 7.67
CA PRO A 57 -3.58 -11.10 7.35
C PRO A 57 -2.91 -11.84 6.18
N GLN A 58 -3.08 -13.17 6.13
CA GLN A 58 -2.53 -14.03 5.08
C GLN A 58 -3.09 -13.72 3.69
N MET A 59 -4.38 -13.37 3.61
CA MET A 59 -5.01 -12.99 2.34
C MET A 59 -4.45 -11.65 1.84
N LEU A 60 -4.29 -10.69 2.75
CA LEU A 60 -3.70 -9.38 2.44
C LEU A 60 -2.25 -9.53 1.95
N GLU A 61 -1.43 -10.32 2.63
CA GLU A 61 -0.06 -10.59 2.21
C GLU A 61 -0.02 -11.22 0.81
N HIS A 62 -0.89 -12.20 0.55
CA HIS A 62 -0.97 -12.83 -0.78
C HIS A 62 -1.34 -11.82 -1.86
N MET A 63 -2.32 -10.96 -1.62
CA MET A 63 -2.71 -9.90 -2.55
C MET A 63 -1.56 -8.92 -2.78
N LEU A 64 -0.92 -8.43 -1.72
CA LEU A 64 0.22 -7.51 -1.81
C LEU A 64 1.38 -8.13 -2.61
N SER A 65 1.66 -9.41 -2.39
CA SER A 65 2.66 -10.15 -3.16
C SER A 65 2.34 -10.20 -4.66
N GLN A 66 1.05 -10.34 -5.03
CA GLN A 66 0.61 -10.30 -6.43
C GLN A 66 0.84 -8.92 -7.08
N PHE A 67 0.75 -7.84 -6.31
CA PHE A 67 1.05 -6.49 -6.78
C PHE A 67 2.56 -6.19 -6.84
N GLY A 68 3.41 -7.06 -6.30
CA GLY A 68 4.87 -6.91 -6.33
C GLY A 68 5.47 -6.38 -5.03
N PHE A 69 4.67 -6.20 -3.97
CA PHE A 69 5.19 -5.91 -2.64
C PHE A 69 5.92 -7.13 -2.09
N ARG A 70 7.17 -6.95 -1.67
CA ARG A 70 8.05 -8.05 -1.20
C ARG A 70 8.23 -8.07 0.29
N HIS A 71 8.19 -6.90 0.93
CA HIS A 71 8.31 -6.80 2.38
C HIS A 71 6.99 -6.34 2.96
N VAL A 72 6.40 -7.20 3.80
CA VAL A 72 5.14 -6.94 4.49
C VAL A 72 5.40 -7.03 5.99
N GLU A 73 5.13 -5.94 6.70
CA GLU A 73 5.22 -5.84 8.15
C GLU A 73 3.81 -5.69 8.72
N HIS A 74 3.44 -6.53 9.69
CA HIS A 74 2.17 -6.43 10.38
C HIS A 74 2.35 -5.73 11.73
N GLY A 75 1.49 -4.77 12.03
CA GLY A 75 1.39 -4.10 13.31
C GLY A 75 -0.02 -4.18 13.89
N ALA A 76 -0.19 -3.69 15.11
CA ALA A 76 -1.49 -3.48 15.73
C ALA A 76 -1.81 -1.98 15.76
N ALA A 77 -2.99 -1.60 15.27
CA ALA A 77 -3.43 -0.20 15.30
C ALA A 77 -4.33 0.06 16.52
N ALA A 78 -5.54 -0.49 16.51
CA ALA A 78 -6.55 -0.35 17.56
C ALA A 78 -7.29 -1.68 17.75
N ALA A 79 -8.12 -1.79 18.79
CA ALA A 79 -8.89 -3.01 19.04
C ALA A 79 -9.76 -3.37 17.83
N GLY A 80 -9.49 -4.52 17.19
CA GLY A 80 -10.18 -4.98 15.99
C GLY A 80 -9.61 -4.50 14.66
N LEU A 81 -8.59 -3.64 14.68
CA LEU A 81 -7.88 -3.16 13.50
C LEU A 81 -6.42 -3.66 13.49
N GLY A 82 -6.03 -4.27 12.38
CA GLY A 82 -4.65 -4.56 12.07
C GLY A 82 -4.02 -3.37 11.37
N LEU A 83 -2.71 -3.23 11.51
CA LEU A 83 -1.90 -2.32 10.70
C LEU A 83 -1.03 -3.17 9.78
N ILE A 84 -0.83 -2.73 8.54
CA ILE A 84 0.09 -3.37 7.63
C ILE A 84 0.94 -2.32 6.94
N LYS A 85 2.22 -2.61 6.77
CA LYS A 85 3.14 -1.82 5.98
C LYS A 85 3.75 -2.70 4.91
N ALA A 86 3.55 -2.34 3.65
CA ALA A 86 4.00 -3.08 2.49
C ALA A 86 5.02 -2.26 1.71
N THR A 87 6.11 -2.87 1.25
CA THR A 87 7.16 -2.21 0.46
C THR A 87 7.43 -2.99 -0.84
N VAL A 88 7.52 -2.26 -1.95
CA VAL A 88 7.79 -2.76 -3.32
C VAL A 88 9.26 -3.09 -3.50
#